data_AF-A0A956CCF5-F1
#
_entry.id   AF-A0A956CCF5-F1
#
_cell.length_a   1.000
_cell.length_b   1.000
_cell.length_c   1.000
_cell.angle_alpha   90.00
_cell.angle_beta   90.00
_cell.angle_gamma   90.00
#
_symmetry.space_group_name_H-M   'P 1'
#
loop_
_entity.id
_entity.type
_entity.pdbx_description
1 polymer ?
#
loop_
_entity_poly.entity_id
_entity_poly.type
_entity_poly.pdbx_seq_one_letter_code
_entity_poly.pdbx_strand_id
1 'polypeptide(L)'
;MRRLGWTLVLGLFGVGCASPGSAPQTEEKPAVAAPVITEPAVAAPVTAEPDAVEPASHVAEGPALKGRCPAGMALIDGRFCIDRWEAVTLTKDGKLHSPYHAVATEGVAADSRPGVVPQAYISMEEADAACKQSGKRLCTTQQWVDACMGSAKPKRSYPYGNVEDPRACNTTHDGHPLMVLHEGRRFTDSVALNDARINQVGGTVAPTGSFDACVTPEGVHDMVGNLLEWTRGDRPLLMGGYYLDAHINGEGCAYVTMRHGEKYHDFTTGFRCCSTPAPEDPQTTPASVTVTRNEQGFRSFDDPAAPLPPM
;
A
#
# COMPACT_ATOMS: atom_id res chain seq x y z
N MET A 1 -88.41 17.72 61.04
CA MET A 1 -89.34 17.93 59.92
C MET A 1 -88.54 17.90 58.61
N ARG A 2 -88.96 17.03 57.68
CA ARG A 2 -88.79 17.00 56.20
C ARG A 2 -87.39 17.17 55.55
N ARG A 3 -87.12 16.20 54.65
CA ARG A 3 -86.00 16.05 53.71
C ARG A 3 -85.88 17.22 52.72
N LEU A 4 -84.69 17.43 52.15
CA LEU A 4 -84.30 17.88 50.79
C LEU A 4 -82.90 18.53 50.90
N GLY A 5 -81.95 18.46 49.98
CA GLY A 5 -81.86 17.96 48.61
C GLY A 5 -80.48 18.31 48.06
N TRP A 6 -79.97 17.51 47.12
CA TRP A 6 -78.84 17.90 46.26
C TRP A 6 -79.28 18.97 45.27
N THR A 7 -78.41 19.95 44.99
CA THR A 7 -78.36 20.61 43.69
C THR A 7 -76.95 21.09 43.36
N LEU A 8 -76.33 20.44 42.38
CA LEU A 8 -75.18 20.92 41.61
C LEU A 8 -75.74 21.80 40.48
N VAL A 9 -75.28 23.04 40.34
CA VAL A 9 -75.74 23.95 39.26
C VAL A 9 -74.66 24.08 38.19
N LEU A 10 -75.12 23.82 36.96
CA LEU A 10 -74.48 23.91 35.67
C LEU A 10 -74.09 25.35 35.28
N GLY A 11 -73.06 25.46 34.44
CA GLY A 11 -72.90 26.50 33.43
C GLY A 11 -72.57 25.86 32.08
N LEU A 12 -73.54 25.86 31.17
CA LEU A 12 -73.47 25.39 29.78
C LEU A 12 -72.65 26.34 28.89
N PHE A 13 -71.98 25.77 27.88
CA PHE A 13 -72.03 26.11 26.45
C PHE A 13 -71.38 24.91 25.74
N GLY A 14 -71.82 24.34 24.62
CA GLY A 14 -72.84 24.62 23.63
C GLY A 14 -72.54 23.63 22.49
N VAL A 15 -73.59 23.01 21.94
CA VAL A 15 -73.57 21.83 21.07
C VAL A 15 -73.04 22.13 19.67
N GLY A 16 -72.30 21.18 19.09
CA GLY A 16 -72.01 21.11 17.65
C GLY A 16 -71.61 19.71 17.22
N CYS A 17 -72.53 18.98 16.57
CA CYS A 17 -72.33 17.65 16.00
C CYS A 17 -71.27 17.67 14.88
N ALA A 18 -70.30 16.76 14.95
CA ALA A 18 -69.34 16.52 13.87
C ALA A 18 -69.88 15.46 12.89
N SER A 19 -69.99 15.84 11.62
CA SER A 19 -70.11 14.93 10.46
C SER A 19 -68.76 14.27 10.13
N PRO A 20 -68.73 13.12 9.43
CA PRO A 20 -67.53 12.31 9.26
C PRO A 20 -66.62 12.92 8.18
N GLY A 21 -65.43 13.35 8.58
CA GLY A 21 -64.40 13.88 7.71
C GLY A 21 -63.08 13.15 7.90
N SER A 22 -62.73 12.36 6.88
CA SER A 22 -61.38 12.01 6.42
C SER A 22 -60.38 11.36 7.38
N ALA A 23 -59.95 10.17 6.98
CA ALA A 23 -58.79 9.44 7.49
C ALA A 23 -57.52 10.33 7.58
N PRO A 24 -56.59 10.05 8.51
CA PRO A 24 -55.32 10.76 8.58
C PRO A 24 -54.53 10.54 7.28
N GLN A 25 -54.19 11.64 6.61
CA GLN A 25 -53.23 11.59 5.51
C GLN A 25 -51.86 11.23 6.09
N THR A 26 -51.27 10.17 5.55
CA THR A 26 -49.86 9.86 5.65
C THR A 26 -49.06 11.07 5.13
N GLU A 27 -48.24 11.68 5.98
CA GLU A 27 -47.20 12.60 5.52
C GLU A 27 -46.21 11.81 4.66
N GLU A 28 -46.36 11.93 3.35
CA GLU A 28 -45.43 11.41 2.37
C GLU A 28 -44.21 12.35 2.32
N LYS A 29 -43.06 11.83 2.75
CA LYS A 29 -41.75 12.46 2.65
C LYS A 29 -41.51 12.90 1.19
N PRO A 30 -41.05 14.13 0.91
CA PRO A 30 -40.85 14.56 -0.46
C PRO A 30 -39.79 13.68 -1.14
N ALA A 31 -40.19 13.03 -2.23
CA ALA A 31 -39.29 12.34 -3.13
C ALA A 31 -38.32 13.37 -3.73
N VAL A 32 -37.04 13.25 -3.42
CA VAL A 32 -35.98 13.98 -4.12
C VAL A 32 -35.95 13.41 -5.54
N ALA A 33 -36.33 14.22 -6.51
CA ALA A 33 -36.26 13.87 -7.92
C ALA A 33 -34.83 13.48 -8.29
N ALA A 34 -34.68 12.31 -8.92
CA ALA A 34 -33.44 11.93 -9.58
C ALA A 34 -33.09 12.98 -10.65
N PRO A 35 -31.82 13.36 -10.82
CA PRO A 35 -31.44 14.27 -11.89
C PRO A 35 -31.72 13.62 -13.24
N VAL A 36 -32.50 14.33 -14.08
CA VAL A 36 -32.71 13.99 -15.48
C VAL A 36 -31.35 14.08 -16.18
N ILE A 37 -30.81 12.95 -16.62
CA ILE A 37 -29.70 12.91 -17.56
C ILE A 37 -30.28 13.32 -18.91
N THR A 38 -30.09 14.58 -19.29
CA THR A 38 -30.27 15.01 -20.67
C THR A 38 -29.16 14.39 -21.51
N GLU A 39 -29.53 13.65 -22.56
CA GLU A 39 -28.59 13.21 -23.60
C GLU A 39 -27.75 14.39 -24.09
N PRO A 40 -26.44 14.24 -24.27
CA PRO A 40 -25.64 15.30 -24.86
C PRO A 40 -26.07 15.48 -26.32
N ALA A 41 -26.34 16.73 -26.70
CA ALA A 41 -26.54 17.12 -28.08
C ALA A 41 -25.34 16.67 -28.92
N VAL A 42 -25.62 15.91 -29.99
CA VAL A 42 -24.64 15.55 -31.01
C VAL A 42 -24.17 16.84 -31.69
N ALA A 43 -22.97 17.30 -31.34
CA ALA A 43 -22.29 18.35 -32.09
C ALA A 43 -21.94 17.82 -33.49
N ALA A 44 -22.20 18.64 -34.50
CA ALA A 44 -21.84 18.37 -35.89
C ALA A 44 -20.33 18.10 -36.05
N PRO A 45 -19.91 17.28 -37.03
CA PRO A 45 -18.51 16.96 -37.23
C PRO A 45 -17.76 18.20 -37.72
N VAL A 46 -16.85 18.70 -36.90
CA VAL A 46 -15.84 19.68 -37.32
C VAL A 46 -14.75 18.89 -38.03
N THR A 47 -14.66 19.04 -39.34
CA THR A 47 -13.52 18.55 -40.13
C THR A 47 -12.30 19.38 -39.77
N ALA A 48 -11.49 18.88 -38.83
CA ALA A 48 -10.11 19.32 -38.67
C ALA A 48 -9.23 18.46 -39.58
N GLU A 49 -8.51 19.12 -40.48
CA GLU A 49 -7.43 18.51 -41.26
C GLU A 49 -6.33 18.00 -40.29
N PRO A 50 -5.68 16.86 -40.57
CA PRO A 50 -4.65 16.35 -39.70
C PRO A 50 -3.36 17.14 -39.92
N ASP A 51 -3.07 18.07 -39.00
CA ASP A 51 -1.71 18.54 -38.82
C ASP A 51 -0.84 17.36 -38.40
N ALA A 52 0.22 17.12 -39.17
CA ALA A 52 1.19 16.06 -38.94
C ALA A 52 1.88 16.28 -37.59
N VAL A 53 1.45 15.54 -36.58
CA VAL A 53 2.21 15.38 -35.34
C VAL A 53 3.41 14.51 -35.68
N GLU A 54 4.60 15.12 -35.70
CA GLU A 54 5.85 14.37 -35.78
C GLU A 54 5.91 13.38 -34.60
N PRO A 55 6.28 12.11 -34.86
CA PRO A 55 6.32 11.11 -33.80
C PRO A 55 7.39 11.51 -32.78
N ALA A 56 6.98 11.58 -31.51
CA ALA A 56 7.89 11.67 -30.39
C ALA A 56 8.96 10.59 -30.54
N SER A 57 10.20 11.03 -30.72
CA SER A 57 11.38 10.18 -30.83
C SER A 57 11.37 9.16 -29.70
N HIS A 58 11.42 7.87 -30.06
CA HIS A 58 11.65 6.77 -29.15
C HIS A 58 12.80 7.13 -28.20
N VAL A 59 12.49 7.31 -26.92
CA VAL A 59 13.51 7.28 -25.88
C VAL A 59 14.00 5.85 -25.89
N ALA A 60 15.16 5.62 -26.51
CA ALA A 60 15.80 4.32 -26.49
C ALA A 60 15.98 3.90 -25.03
N GLU A 61 15.38 2.76 -24.66
CA GLU A 61 15.74 2.04 -23.45
C GLU A 61 17.25 1.80 -23.51
N GLY A 62 17.99 2.53 -22.67
CA GLY A 62 19.42 2.32 -22.53
C GLY A 62 19.70 0.85 -22.18
N PRO A 63 20.86 0.31 -22.58
CA PRO A 63 21.18 -1.09 -22.32
C PRO A 63 21.03 -1.39 -20.82
N ALA A 64 20.33 -2.48 -20.50
CA ALA A 64 20.21 -3.01 -19.15
C ALA A 64 21.61 -3.09 -18.54
N LEU A 65 21.84 -2.36 -17.45
CA LEU A 65 23.09 -2.45 -16.74
C LEU A 65 23.14 -3.86 -16.15
N LYS A 66 24.18 -4.64 -16.50
CA LYS A 66 24.57 -5.80 -15.70
C LYS A 66 25.16 -5.25 -14.42
N GLY A 67 24.29 -4.81 -13.52
CA GLY A 67 24.65 -4.17 -12.28
C GLY A 67 24.20 -5.02 -11.10
N ARG A 68 24.98 -5.00 -10.02
CA ARG A 68 24.62 -5.70 -8.79
C ARG A 68 23.91 -4.76 -7.85
N CYS A 69 22.86 -5.26 -7.22
CA CYS A 69 22.20 -4.52 -6.17
C CYS A 69 22.92 -4.67 -4.83
N PRO A 70 22.84 -3.65 -3.96
CA PRO A 70 23.23 -3.80 -2.56
C PRO A 70 22.53 -5.00 -1.91
N ALA A 71 23.13 -5.52 -0.83
CA ALA A 71 22.50 -6.56 -0.03
C ALA A 71 21.10 -6.11 0.43
N GLY A 72 20.13 -7.03 0.40
CA GLY A 72 18.74 -6.75 0.76
C GLY A 72 17.89 -6.13 -0.36
N MET A 73 18.45 -5.91 -1.56
CA MET A 73 17.73 -5.36 -2.70
C MET A 73 17.60 -6.35 -3.86
N ALA A 74 16.60 -6.14 -4.71
CA ALA A 74 16.33 -6.89 -5.94
C ALA A 74 16.60 -6.01 -7.17
N LEU A 75 17.21 -6.60 -8.21
CA LEU A 75 17.44 -5.94 -9.49
C LEU A 75 16.22 -6.13 -10.39
N ILE A 76 15.61 -5.04 -10.82
CA ILE A 76 14.42 -5.06 -11.68
C ILE A 76 14.80 -4.65 -13.10
N ASP A 77 14.54 -5.52 -14.07
CA ASP A 77 14.82 -5.33 -15.51
C ASP A 77 16.30 -4.92 -15.81
N GLY A 78 17.24 -5.13 -14.89
CA GLY A 78 18.61 -4.62 -15.02
C GLY A 78 18.72 -3.08 -14.97
N ARG A 79 17.69 -2.38 -14.48
CA ARG A 79 17.60 -0.91 -14.51
C ARG A 79 17.79 -0.24 -13.15
N PHE A 80 17.20 -0.82 -12.10
CA PHE A 80 17.25 -0.25 -10.75
C PHE A 80 17.20 -1.35 -9.70
N CYS A 81 17.62 -0.97 -8.49
CA CYS A 81 17.51 -1.80 -7.31
C CYS A 81 16.36 -1.29 -6.43
N ILE A 82 15.57 -2.21 -5.89
CA ILE A 82 14.52 -1.92 -4.92
C ILE A 82 14.69 -2.80 -3.69
N ASP A 83 14.39 -2.26 -2.51
CA ASP A 83 14.35 -3.03 -1.27
C ASP A 83 13.37 -4.22 -1.38
N ARG A 84 13.84 -5.40 -0.94
CA ARG A 84 13.06 -6.65 -1.04
C ARG A 84 11.83 -6.64 -0.15
N TRP A 85 11.90 -5.95 0.98
CA TRP A 85 10.82 -5.82 1.94
C TRP A 85 10.52 -4.34 2.19
N GLU A 86 9.30 -4.05 2.65
CA GLU A 86 8.93 -2.76 3.23
C GLU A 86 9.97 -2.31 4.27
N ALA A 87 10.22 -1.01 4.34
CA ALA A 87 11.30 -0.48 5.15
C ALA A 87 10.94 -0.43 6.64
N VAL A 88 11.94 -0.69 7.48
CA VAL A 88 11.98 -0.26 8.88
C VAL A 88 12.81 1.01 9.00
N THR A 89 12.68 1.72 10.13
CA THR A 89 13.59 2.83 10.44
C THR A 89 14.49 2.49 11.62
N LEU A 90 15.72 3.00 11.56
CA LEU A 90 16.76 2.86 12.56
C LEU A 90 17.03 4.24 13.17
N THR A 91 17.11 4.34 14.48
CA THR A 91 17.54 5.56 15.18
C THR A 91 19.02 5.88 14.89
N LYS A 92 19.50 7.07 15.30
CA LYS A 92 20.91 7.48 15.16
C LYS A 92 21.91 6.47 15.73
N ASP A 93 21.52 5.73 16.77
CA ASP A 93 22.33 4.71 17.43
C ASP A 93 22.23 3.32 16.74
N GLY A 94 21.55 3.22 15.60
CA GLY A 94 21.38 1.98 14.83
C GLY A 94 20.33 1.01 15.39
N LYS A 95 19.50 1.43 16.36
CA LYS A 95 18.43 0.60 16.92
C LYS A 95 17.16 0.73 16.09
N LEU A 96 16.34 -0.33 16.01
CA LEU A 96 15.01 -0.23 15.42
C LEU A 96 14.19 0.84 16.13
N HIS A 97 13.64 1.76 15.35
CA HIS A 97 12.59 2.65 15.79
C HIS A 97 11.28 1.86 15.94
N SER A 98 10.35 2.35 16.76
CA SER A 98 9.05 1.71 16.91
C SER A 98 8.25 1.84 15.61
N PRO A 99 7.79 0.75 14.99
CA PRO A 99 6.96 0.81 13.80
C PRO A 99 5.56 1.37 14.07
N TYR A 100 5.20 1.57 15.36
CA TYR A 100 3.89 2.04 15.81
C TYR A 100 3.82 3.52 16.13
N HIS A 101 4.93 4.24 15.97
CA HIS A 101 4.99 5.69 16.21
C HIS A 101 5.49 6.39 14.95
N ALA A 102 5.01 7.63 14.76
CA ALA A 102 5.53 8.50 13.73
C ALA A 102 7.01 8.78 13.96
N VAL A 103 7.72 8.99 12.86
CA VAL A 103 9.17 9.18 12.85
C VAL A 103 9.49 10.67 12.85
N ALA A 104 10.59 11.08 13.47
CA ALA A 104 11.09 12.44 13.27
C ALA A 104 11.95 12.50 12.00
N THR A 105 11.81 13.55 11.19
CA THR A 105 12.56 13.75 9.94
C THR A 105 14.08 13.67 10.09
N GLU A 106 14.62 14.04 11.26
CA GLU A 106 16.05 13.99 11.53
C GLU A 106 16.46 12.77 12.33
N GLY A 107 17.46 12.05 11.83
CA GLY A 107 18.17 11.03 12.61
C GLY A 107 17.65 9.62 12.49
N VAL A 108 16.87 9.33 11.45
CA VAL A 108 16.54 7.96 11.10
C VAL A 108 17.14 7.54 9.76
N ALA A 109 17.61 6.29 9.72
CA ALA A 109 17.99 5.61 8.49
C ALA A 109 16.95 4.54 8.16
N ALA A 110 16.68 4.32 6.88
CA ALA A 110 15.88 3.20 6.40
C ALA A 110 16.71 1.90 6.34
N ASP A 111 16.07 0.79 6.66
CA ASP A 111 16.63 -0.53 6.39
C ASP A 111 15.55 -1.49 5.90
N SER A 112 15.95 -2.58 5.23
CA SER A 112 15.03 -3.58 4.68
C SER A 112 15.50 -4.99 5.06
N ARG A 113 14.63 -5.73 5.76
CA ARG A 113 14.94 -7.07 6.27
C ARG A 113 13.63 -7.87 6.46
N PRO A 114 13.69 -9.21 6.39
CA PRO A 114 12.51 -10.05 6.60
C PRO A 114 12.14 -10.17 8.08
N GLY A 115 10.89 -10.53 8.36
CA GLY A 115 10.42 -10.95 9.68
C GLY A 115 10.32 -9.83 10.72
N VAL A 116 10.22 -8.57 10.27
CA VAL A 116 10.06 -7.39 11.14
C VAL A 116 8.79 -6.65 10.77
N VAL A 117 8.14 -5.99 11.72
CA VAL A 117 7.00 -5.12 11.40
C VAL A 117 7.53 -3.87 10.69
N PRO A 118 7.06 -3.56 9.48
CA PRO A 118 7.54 -2.40 8.72
C PRO A 118 7.14 -1.08 9.40
N GLN A 119 7.87 -0.02 9.11
CA GLN A 119 7.60 1.30 9.67
C GLN A 119 6.31 1.86 9.07
N ALA A 120 5.26 1.96 9.90
CA ALA A 120 4.05 2.71 9.59
C ALA A 120 4.14 4.15 10.12
N TYR A 121 3.06 4.93 10.00
CA TYR A 121 2.96 6.29 10.54
C TYR A 121 4.04 7.24 10.02
N ILE A 122 4.53 7.01 8.81
CA ILE A 122 5.60 7.82 8.20
C ILE A 122 5.07 8.62 7.03
N SER A 123 5.53 9.87 6.91
CA SER A 123 5.23 10.76 5.79
C SER A 123 6.19 10.55 4.61
N MET A 124 5.87 11.11 3.44
CA MET A 124 6.74 11.02 2.27
C MET A 124 8.07 11.76 2.51
N GLU A 125 8.04 12.91 3.18
CA GLU A 125 9.25 13.68 3.51
C GLU A 125 10.19 12.88 4.43
N GLU A 126 9.63 12.22 5.45
CA GLU A 126 10.38 11.38 6.39
C GLU A 126 10.91 10.11 5.71
N ALA A 127 10.11 9.46 4.86
CA ALA A 127 10.51 8.30 4.08
C ALA A 127 11.68 8.63 3.13
N ASP A 128 11.60 9.75 2.39
CA ASP A 128 12.68 10.21 1.51
C ASP A 128 13.95 10.55 2.32
N ALA A 129 13.82 11.19 3.48
CA ALA A 129 14.94 11.46 4.38
C ALA A 129 15.60 10.19 4.91
N ALA A 130 14.81 9.20 5.36
CA ALA A 130 15.32 7.92 5.85
C ALA A 130 16.05 7.12 4.75
N CYS A 131 15.49 7.08 3.53
CA CYS A 131 16.17 6.45 2.40
C CYS A 131 17.51 7.14 2.07
N LYS A 132 17.54 8.48 2.05
CA LYS A 132 18.77 9.26 1.80
C LYS A 132 19.84 9.01 2.86
N GLN A 133 19.44 8.96 4.14
CA GLN A 133 20.35 8.66 5.24
C GLN A 133 21.01 7.27 5.11
N SER A 134 20.42 6.38 4.31
CA SER A 134 20.88 5.02 4.06
C SER A 134 21.66 4.88 2.73
N GLY A 135 21.97 6.00 2.08
CA GLY A 135 22.59 6.00 0.74
C GLY A 135 21.67 5.53 -0.38
N LYS A 136 20.36 5.50 -0.14
CA LYS A 136 19.32 5.15 -1.11
C LYS A 136 18.48 6.39 -1.45
N ARG A 137 17.35 6.18 -2.10
CA ARG A 137 16.32 7.21 -2.34
C ARG A 137 14.93 6.58 -2.28
N LEU A 138 13.90 7.39 -2.09
CA LEU A 138 12.54 6.90 -2.29
C LEU A 138 12.38 6.40 -3.74
N CYS A 139 11.66 5.30 -3.92
CA CYS A 139 11.37 4.77 -5.25
C CYS A 139 10.52 5.75 -6.06
N THR A 140 10.76 5.83 -7.37
CA THR A 140 9.79 6.54 -8.22
C THR A 140 8.52 5.71 -8.36
N THR A 141 7.38 6.34 -8.64
CA THR A 141 6.12 5.59 -8.86
C THR A 141 6.28 4.53 -9.96
N GLN A 142 6.94 4.85 -11.07
CA GLN A 142 7.18 3.87 -12.14
C GLN A 142 8.07 2.72 -11.69
N GLN A 143 9.11 2.97 -10.89
CA GLN A 143 9.97 1.91 -10.36
C GLN A 143 9.21 0.99 -9.42
N TRP A 144 8.33 1.55 -8.59
CA TRP A 144 7.48 0.75 -7.71
C TRP A 144 6.55 -0.15 -8.53
N VAL A 145 5.88 0.39 -9.55
CA VAL A 145 4.98 -0.39 -10.43
C VAL A 145 5.75 -1.47 -11.20
N ASP A 146 6.90 -1.12 -11.79
CA ASP A 146 7.74 -2.06 -12.53
C ASP A 146 8.23 -3.21 -11.64
N ALA A 147 8.58 -2.91 -10.38
CA ALA A 147 8.97 -3.91 -9.39
C ALA A 147 7.79 -4.81 -9.02
N CYS A 148 6.61 -4.24 -8.74
CA CYS A 148 5.41 -5.01 -8.38
C CYS A 148 5.01 -5.98 -9.50
N MET A 149 4.95 -5.48 -10.74
CA MET A 149 4.58 -6.30 -11.91
C MET A 149 5.68 -7.32 -12.27
N GLY A 150 6.91 -7.10 -11.81
CA GLY A 150 8.10 -7.91 -12.10
C GLY A 150 8.57 -7.81 -13.56
N SER A 151 9.67 -8.49 -13.87
CA SER A 151 10.34 -8.46 -15.17
C SER A 151 9.72 -9.36 -16.24
N ALA A 152 8.82 -10.26 -15.84
CA ALA A 152 8.14 -11.19 -16.74
C ALA A 152 7.39 -10.46 -17.88
N LYS A 153 7.30 -11.12 -19.03
CA LYS A 153 6.53 -10.68 -20.20
C LYS A 153 5.51 -11.78 -20.57
N PRO A 154 4.20 -11.51 -20.58
CA PRO A 154 3.56 -10.22 -20.25
C PRO A 154 3.76 -9.80 -18.78
N LYS A 155 3.68 -8.48 -18.53
CA LYS A 155 3.72 -7.93 -17.16
C LYS A 155 2.54 -8.47 -16.34
N ARG A 156 2.73 -8.59 -15.03
CA ARG A 156 1.75 -9.19 -14.12
C ARG A 156 0.85 -8.13 -13.48
N SER A 157 -0.38 -8.48 -13.16
CA SER A 157 -1.29 -7.59 -12.41
C SER A 157 -1.05 -7.61 -10.90
N TYR A 158 -0.50 -8.71 -10.39
CA TYR A 158 -0.16 -8.92 -8.98
C TYR A 158 1.31 -9.35 -8.84
N PRO A 159 1.90 -9.20 -7.65
CA PRO A 159 3.28 -9.61 -7.38
C PRO A 159 3.56 -11.08 -7.70
N TYR A 160 2.54 -11.92 -7.75
CA TYR A 160 2.63 -13.37 -7.95
C TYR A 160 1.95 -13.88 -9.24
N GLY A 161 1.25 -13.04 -10.01
CA GLY A 161 0.53 -13.51 -11.19
C GLY A 161 -0.49 -12.52 -11.75
N ASN A 162 -1.35 -13.02 -12.65
CA ASN A 162 -2.40 -12.22 -13.30
C ASN A 162 -3.81 -12.45 -12.74
N VAL A 163 -3.94 -13.42 -11.84
CA VAL A 163 -5.19 -13.74 -11.16
C VAL A 163 -4.95 -13.49 -9.69
N GLU A 164 -5.87 -12.77 -9.06
CA GLU A 164 -5.82 -12.52 -7.63
C GLU A 164 -5.94 -13.83 -6.85
N ASP A 165 -5.08 -13.99 -5.83
CA ASP A 165 -5.30 -14.95 -4.76
C ASP A 165 -5.57 -14.14 -3.48
N PRO A 166 -6.78 -14.21 -2.90
CA PRO A 166 -7.17 -13.40 -1.75
C PRO A 166 -6.41 -13.75 -0.46
N ARG A 167 -5.59 -14.82 -0.48
CA ARG A 167 -4.74 -15.22 0.65
C ARG A 167 -3.26 -14.95 0.40
N ALA A 168 -2.90 -14.50 -0.80
CA ALA A 168 -1.50 -14.37 -1.15
C ALA A 168 -0.84 -13.20 -0.42
N CYS A 169 -1.55 -12.11 -0.18
CA CYS A 169 -1.05 -10.89 0.47
C CYS A 169 -1.94 -10.46 1.64
N ASN A 170 -1.42 -9.58 2.50
CA ASN A 170 -2.15 -9.01 3.63
C ASN A 170 -3.07 -7.87 3.17
N THR A 171 -4.27 -8.15 2.68
CA THR A 171 -5.15 -7.14 2.05
C THR A 171 -6.51 -6.97 2.73
N THR A 172 -6.82 -7.79 3.73
CA THR A 172 -8.13 -7.77 4.42
C THR A 172 -7.97 -8.03 5.91
N HIS A 173 -8.88 -7.45 6.70
CA HIS A 173 -8.97 -7.67 8.14
C HIS A 173 -10.44 -7.80 8.56
N ASP A 174 -10.70 -8.71 9.51
CA ASP A 174 -12.01 -8.87 10.12
C ASP A 174 -12.34 -7.66 11.01
N GLY A 175 -12.96 -6.65 10.42
CA GLY A 175 -13.38 -5.42 11.09
C GLY A 175 -12.28 -4.36 11.16
N HIS A 176 -12.70 -3.09 11.18
CA HIS A 176 -11.77 -1.97 11.20
C HIS A 176 -11.19 -1.78 12.62
N PRO A 177 -9.85 -1.76 12.83
CA PRO A 177 -9.23 -1.69 14.16
C PRO A 177 -9.61 -0.45 14.98
N LEU A 178 -9.84 0.71 14.34
CA LEU A 178 -10.43 1.89 14.99
C LEU A 178 -11.80 1.61 15.63
N MET A 179 -12.64 0.77 15.02
CA MET A 179 -13.95 0.43 15.60
C MET A 179 -13.79 -0.42 16.85
N VAL A 180 -12.76 -1.28 16.90
CA VAL A 180 -12.40 -2.09 18.06
C VAL A 180 -11.87 -1.20 19.19
N LEU A 181 -11.01 -0.24 18.87
CA LEU A 181 -10.34 0.60 19.86
C LEU A 181 -11.19 1.75 20.38
N HIS A 182 -12.23 2.16 19.65
CA HIS A 182 -13.04 3.33 19.98
C HIS A 182 -14.55 3.06 20.00
N GLU A 183 -14.95 1.89 20.52
CA GLU A 183 -16.34 1.56 20.84
C GLU A 183 -17.32 1.78 19.67
N GLY A 184 -16.91 1.40 18.45
CA GLY A 184 -17.75 1.46 17.26
C GLY A 184 -17.90 2.85 16.64
N ARG A 185 -17.08 3.82 17.01
CA ARG A 185 -17.06 5.15 16.37
C ARG A 185 -16.00 5.20 15.26
N ARG A 186 -16.39 5.75 14.10
CA ARG A 186 -15.45 6.09 13.03
C ARG A 186 -14.79 7.43 13.32
N PHE A 187 -13.47 7.46 13.29
CA PHE A 187 -12.68 8.67 13.37
C PHE A 187 -11.91 8.87 12.07
N THR A 188 -11.82 10.13 11.64
CA THR A 188 -11.00 10.54 10.48
C THR A 188 -10.05 11.67 10.86
N ASP A 189 -9.95 12.00 12.15
CA ASP A 189 -9.02 12.99 12.62
C ASP A 189 -7.61 12.40 12.75
N SER A 190 -6.61 13.26 12.59
CA SER A 190 -5.20 12.86 12.61
C SER A 190 -4.78 12.20 13.93
N VAL A 191 -5.38 12.57 15.07
CA VAL A 191 -5.02 12.00 16.37
C VAL A 191 -5.43 10.53 16.43
N ALA A 192 -6.69 10.24 16.07
CA ALA A 192 -7.19 8.86 16.07
C ALA A 192 -6.45 7.99 15.04
N LEU A 193 -6.21 8.50 13.83
CA LEU A 193 -5.49 7.76 12.77
C LEU A 193 -4.01 7.51 13.11
N ASN A 194 -3.46 8.20 14.11
CA ASN A 194 -2.10 8.02 14.60
C ASN A 194 -2.04 7.35 15.97
N ASP A 195 -3.12 6.71 16.43
CA ASP A 195 -3.09 5.88 17.62
C ASP A 195 -2.23 4.62 17.37
N ALA A 196 -1.12 4.51 18.09
CA ALA A 196 -0.17 3.42 18.00
C ALA A 196 -0.81 2.04 18.24
N ARG A 197 -1.94 1.98 18.96
CA ARG A 197 -2.64 0.72 19.27
C ARG A 197 -3.26 0.07 18.03
N ILE A 198 -3.52 0.83 16.95
CA ILE A 198 -4.16 0.32 15.73
C ILE A 198 -3.35 -0.83 15.13
N ASN A 199 -2.07 -0.58 14.86
CA ASN A 199 -1.17 -1.57 14.28
C ASN A 199 -0.67 -2.62 15.29
N GLN A 200 -1.16 -2.57 16.54
CA GLN A 200 -0.93 -3.59 17.56
C GLN A 200 -2.13 -4.54 17.72
N VAL A 201 -3.26 -4.26 17.06
CA VAL A 201 -4.39 -5.19 16.99
C VAL A 201 -3.97 -6.40 16.13
N GLY A 202 -4.27 -7.61 16.61
CA GLY A 202 -3.91 -8.84 15.90
C GLY A 202 -4.58 -8.93 14.53
N GLY A 203 -3.81 -9.35 13.52
CA GLY A 203 -4.28 -9.45 12.13
C GLY A 203 -4.10 -8.18 11.30
N THR A 204 -3.58 -7.08 11.88
CA THR A 204 -3.29 -5.82 11.16
C THR A 204 -1.99 -5.88 10.37
N VAL A 205 -1.07 -4.94 10.58
CA VAL A 205 0.24 -4.96 9.91
C VAL A 205 0.99 -6.22 10.30
N ALA A 206 1.48 -6.93 9.29
CA ALA A 206 2.18 -8.19 9.43
C ALA A 206 3.70 -7.97 9.33
N PRO A 207 4.52 -8.86 9.93
CA PRO A 207 5.95 -8.85 9.67
C PRO A 207 6.25 -9.03 8.18
N THR A 208 7.25 -8.31 7.69
CA THR A 208 7.69 -8.33 6.29
C THR A 208 7.99 -9.76 5.82
N GLY A 209 7.47 -10.11 4.65
CA GLY A 209 7.62 -11.41 4.02
C GLY A 209 6.90 -12.56 4.72
N SER A 210 6.01 -12.30 5.68
CA SER A 210 5.23 -13.35 6.35
C SER A 210 4.16 -13.99 5.45
N PHE A 211 3.82 -13.32 4.36
CA PHE A 211 2.94 -13.85 3.32
C PHE A 211 3.80 -14.43 2.19
N ASP A 212 4.11 -15.73 2.30
CA ASP A 212 5.05 -16.44 1.40
C ASP A 212 4.68 -16.34 -0.10
N ALA A 213 3.39 -16.18 -0.41
CA ALA A 213 2.90 -16.03 -1.77
C ALA A 213 2.88 -14.56 -2.27
N CYS A 214 3.02 -13.56 -1.39
CA CYS A 214 3.05 -12.14 -1.75
C CYS A 214 4.43 -11.72 -2.25
N VAL A 215 4.95 -12.40 -3.28
CA VAL A 215 6.34 -12.22 -3.70
C VAL A 215 6.50 -12.31 -5.21
N THR A 216 7.35 -11.44 -5.76
CA THR A 216 7.76 -11.51 -7.16
C THR A 216 8.84 -12.56 -7.41
N PRO A 217 9.03 -13.07 -8.64
CA PRO A 217 10.17 -13.92 -9.00
C PRO A 217 11.53 -13.29 -8.69
N GLU A 218 11.62 -11.96 -8.70
CA GLU A 218 12.81 -11.21 -8.31
C GLU A 218 13.01 -11.17 -6.77
N GLY A 219 12.02 -11.64 -6.01
CA GLY A 219 11.99 -11.73 -4.56
C GLY A 219 11.69 -10.40 -3.88
N VAL A 220 10.79 -9.61 -4.46
CA VAL A 220 10.24 -8.41 -3.81
C VAL A 220 8.92 -8.79 -3.16
N HIS A 221 8.85 -8.64 -1.84
CA HIS A 221 7.73 -9.02 -1.00
C HIS A 221 6.79 -7.84 -0.74
N ASP A 222 5.55 -8.16 -0.39
CA ASP A 222 4.58 -7.21 0.20
C ASP A 222 4.33 -5.98 -0.69
N MET A 223 4.45 -6.14 -2.01
CA MET A 223 4.17 -5.05 -2.96
C MET A 223 2.66 -4.76 -3.08
N VAL A 224 1.79 -5.62 -2.54
CA VAL A 224 0.35 -5.39 -2.44
C VAL A 224 -0.07 -5.71 -1.01
N GLY A 225 -0.88 -4.84 -0.42
CA GLY A 225 -1.32 -4.96 0.97
C GLY A 225 -0.23 -4.60 1.98
N ASN A 226 -0.44 -5.04 3.22
CA ASN A 226 0.32 -4.68 4.41
C ASN A 226 0.29 -3.17 4.69
N LEU A 227 1.24 -2.38 4.20
CA LEU A 227 1.18 -0.91 4.24
C LEU A 227 1.15 -0.31 2.84
N LEU A 228 0.46 0.82 2.72
CA LEU A 228 0.60 1.66 1.54
C LEU A 228 2.00 2.24 1.47
N GLU A 229 2.58 2.33 0.27
CA GLU A 229 3.96 2.79 0.14
C GLU A 229 4.08 4.14 -0.56
N TRP A 230 4.74 5.08 0.12
CA TRP A 230 5.09 6.36 -0.47
C TRP A 230 6.02 6.18 -1.66
N THR A 231 5.67 6.82 -2.78
CA THR A 231 6.52 6.90 -3.97
C THR A 231 6.72 8.36 -4.40
N ARG A 232 7.85 8.60 -5.07
CA ARG A 232 8.22 9.91 -5.59
C ARG A 232 7.78 10.06 -7.06
N GLY A 233 7.20 11.20 -7.38
CA GLY A 233 6.83 11.58 -8.74
C GLY A 233 6.49 13.07 -8.81
N ASP A 234 5.70 13.47 -9.81
CA ASP A 234 5.20 14.85 -9.95
C ASP A 234 4.25 15.26 -8.81
N ARG A 235 3.77 14.27 -8.06
CA ARG A 235 2.93 14.41 -6.86
C ARG A 235 3.20 13.25 -5.89
N PRO A 236 2.85 13.39 -4.61
CA PRO A 236 2.92 12.29 -3.65
C PRO A 236 1.87 11.23 -3.97
N LEU A 237 2.30 9.97 -4.01
CA LEU A 237 1.43 8.83 -4.25
C LEU A 237 1.72 7.72 -3.24
N LEU A 238 0.66 7.07 -2.78
CA LEU A 238 0.68 5.88 -1.95
C LEU A 238 0.22 4.69 -2.79
N MET A 239 1.04 3.65 -2.90
CA MET A 239 0.81 2.52 -3.81
C MET A 239 0.50 1.23 -3.06
N GLY A 240 -0.19 0.30 -3.71
CA GLY A 240 -0.25 -1.12 -3.31
C GLY A 240 -1.38 -1.55 -2.36
N GLY A 241 -2.12 -0.62 -1.78
CA GLY A 241 -3.12 -0.94 -0.76
C GLY A 241 -2.48 -1.23 0.60
N TYR A 242 -3.29 -1.65 1.56
CA TYR A 242 -2.86 -1.97 2.92
C TYR A 242 -3.73 -3.08 3.51
N TYR A 243 -3.45 -3.51 4.74
CA TYR A 243 -4.09 -4.67 5.37
C TYR A 243 -5.62 -4.57 5.58
N LEU A 244 -6.26 -3.41 5.39
CA LEU A 244 -7.73 -3.31 5.39
C LEU A 244 -8.35 -3.25 4.00
N ASP A 245 -7.60 -2.77 3.01
CA ASP A 245 -8.11 -2.52 1.66
C ASP A 245 -6.98 -2.50 0.62
N ALA A 246 -7.16 -3.28 -0.44
CA ALA A 246 -6.35 -3.24 -1.65
C ALA A 246 -7.20 -3.25 -2.93
N HIS A 247 -8.45 -2.76 -2.87
CA HIS A 247 -9.40 -2.79 -4.01
C HIS A 247 -10.08 -1.44 -4.30
N ILE A 248 -10.34 -0.60 -3.29
CA ILE A 248 -11.14 0.63 -3.47
C ILE A 248 -10.51 1.61 -4.47
N ASN A 249 -9.18 1.69 -4.53
CA ASN A 249 -8.44 2.62 -5.39
C ASN A 249 -7.68 1.92 -6.54
N GLY A 250 -8.16 0.77 -6.98
CA GLY A 250 -7.55 -0.05 -8.02
C GLY A 250 -7.15 -1.42 -7.52
N GLU A 251 -6.69 -2.28 -8.42
CA GLU A 251 -6.36 -3.68 -8.12
C GLU A 251 -4.86 -3.92 -8.19
N GLY A 252 -4.34 -4.74 -7.26
CA GLY A 252 -2.97 -5.23 -7.27
C GLY A 252 -1.93 -4.13 -7.46
N CYS A 253 -1.03 -4.31 -8.43
CA CYS A 253 0.05 -3.36 -8.73
C CYS A 253 -0.42 -2.00 -9.28
N ALA A 254 -1.70 -1.84 -9.57
CA ALA A 254 -2.29 -0.59 -10.03
C ALA A 254 -3.01 0.20 -8.92
N TYR A 255 -3.10 -0.33 -7.70
CA TYR A 255 -3.70 0.39 -6.58
C TYR A 255 -2.95 1.70 -6.30
N VAL A 256 -3.67 2.82 -6.26
CA VAL A 256 -3.06 4.13 -6.00
C VAL A 256 -3.96 5.07 -5.20
N THR A 257 -3.47 5.49 -4.03
CA THR A 257 -4.07 6.57 -3.26
C THR A 257 -3.38 7.89 -3.58
N MET A 258 -4.13 8.84 -4.13
CA MET A 258 -3.59 10.11 -4.62
C MET A 258 -3.85 11.31 -3.68
N ARG A 259 -4.77 11.22 -2.72
CA ARG A 259 -5.37 12.40 -2.05
C ARG A 259 -4.62 12.92 -0.81
N HIS A 260 -3.37 12.49 -0.58
CA HIS A 260 -2.56 12.91 0.56
C HIS A 260 -1.36 13.75 0.13
N GLY A 261 -0.98 14.73 0.97
CA GLY A 261 0.22 15.57 0.75
C GLY A 261 1.48 14.96 1.38
N GLU A 262 2.64 15.54 1.09
CA GLU A 262 3.98 15.00 1.46
C GLU A 262 4.19 14.81 2.97
N LYS A 263 3.47 15.57 3.79
CA LYS A 263 3.55 15.55 5.27
C LYS A 263 2.48 14.67 5.92
N TYR A 264 1.58 14.10 5.13
CA TYR A 264 0.54 13.23 5.66
C TYR A 264 1.16 11.92 6.16
N HIS A 265 0.67 11.43 7.29
CA HIS A 265 0.98 10.10 7.78
C HIS A 265 -0.17 9.56 8.65
N ASP A 266 -0.33 8.25 8.63
CA ASP A 266 -1.22 7.52 9.53
C ASP A 266 -0.79 6.05 9.65
N PHE A 267 -1.59 5.24 10.33
CA PHE A 267 -1.33 3.82 10.54
C PHE A 267 -1.16 2.99 9.24
N THR A 268 -1.60 3.50 8.08
CA THR A 268 -1.54 2.81 6.80
C THR A 268 -0.28 3.13 6.00
N THR A 269 0.42 4.23 6.31
CA THR A 269 1.50 4.74 5.47
C THR A 269 2.86 4.19 5.85
N GLY A 270 3.50 3.50 4.90
CA GLY A 270 4.86 2.99 4.93
C GLY A 270 5.65 3.40 3.68
N PHE A 271 6.74 2.69 3.38
CA PHE A 271 7.62 2.99 2.25
C PHE A 271 8.62 1.86 1.98
N ARG A 272 9.30 1.93 0.83
CA ARG A 272 10.54 1.20 0.56
C ARG A 272 11.50 2.03 -0.28
N CYS A 273 12.80 1.73 -0.20
CA CYS A 273 13.82 2.50 -0.89
C CYS A 273 14.29 1.83 -2.19
N CYS A 274 14.78 2.67 -3.10
CA CYS A 274 15.42 2.28 -4.35
C CYS A 274 16.85 2.83 -4.42
N SER A 275 17.69 2.18 -5.22
CA SER A 275 19.06 2.62 -5.51
C SER A 275 19.44 2.38 -6.97
N THR A 276 20.53 2.99 -7.39
CA THR A 276 21.16 2.68 -8.67
C THR A 276 21.95 1.38 -8.54
N PRO A 277 21.89 0.46 -9.52
CA PRO A 277 22.74 -0.73 -9.52
C PRO A 277 24.21 -0.32 -9.67
N ALA A 278 25.11 -0.94 -8.92
CA ALA A 278 26.54 -0.75 -9.14
C ALA A 278 26.95 -1.45 -10.45
N PRO A 279 27.79 -0.87 -11.31
CA PRO A 279 28.33 -1.57 -12.47
C PRO A 279 28.99 -2.89 -12.05
N GLU A 280 28.76 -3.98 -12.78
CA GLU A 280 29.60 -5.17 -12.59
C GLU A 280 31.06 -4.80 -12.86
N ASP A 281 31.93 -5.05 -11.88
CA ASP A 281 33.37 -4.95 -12.08
C ASP A 281 33.77 -5.98 -13.15
N PRO A 282 34.33 -5.57 -14.31
CA PRO A 282 34.80 -6.49 -15.34
C PRO A 282 35.84 -7.50 -14.82
N GLN A 283 36.41 -7.27 -13.64
CA GLN A 283 37.50 -8.05 -13.06
C GLN A 283 37.04 -9.09 -12.03
N THR A 284 35.75 -9.18 -11.70
CA THR A 284 35.23 -10.37 -10.97
C THR A 284 34.91 -11.50 -11.94
N THR A 285 35.93 -11.96 -12.66
CA THR A 285 36.04 -13.40 -12.89
C THR A 285 36.03 -14.03 -11.49
N PRO A 286 35.22 -15.08 -11.20
CA PRO A 286 35.48 -15.86 -9.99
C PRO A 286 36.95 -16.24 -10.09
N ALA A 287 37.77 -15.78 -9.13
CA ALA A 287 39.18 -16.10 -9.07
C ALA A 287 39.27 -17.58 -9.41
N SER A 288 39.96 -17.91 -10.50
CA SER A 288 40.09 -19.30 -10.93
C SER A 288 40.52 -20.06 -9.69
N VAL A 289 39.64 -20.91 -9.17
CA VAL A 289 39.94 -21.73 -8.00
C VAL A 289 41.14 -22.54 -8.42
N THR A 290 42.31 -22.07 -8.01
CA THR A 290 43.54 -22.77 -8.31
C THR A 290 43.49 -23.93 -7.36
N VAL A 291 43.04 -25.07 -7.87
CA VAL A 291 43.04 -26.33 -7.12
C VAL A 291 44.51 -26.60 -6.80
N THR A 292 44.93 -26.20 -5.60
CA THR A 292 46.23 -26.57 -5.07
C THR A 292 46.17 -28.06 -4.77
N ARG A 293 46.65 -28.86 -5.73
CA ARG A 293 46.99 -30.26 -5.46
C ARG A 293 48.26 -30.26 -4.61
N ASN A 294 48.32 -31.10 -3.59
CA ASN A 294 49.59 -31.41 -2.92
C ASN A 294 50.54 -32.13 -3.89
N GLU A 295 51.81 -32.29 -3.52
CA GLU A 295 52.86 -32.91 -4.37
C GLU A 295 52.52 -34.33 -4.87
N GLN A 296 51.49 -34.99 -4.31
CA GLN A 296 51.02 -36.30 -4.73
C GLN A 296 49.69 -36.29 -5.53
N GLY A 297 49.08 -35.14 -5.79
CA GLY A 297 47.98 -35.03 -6.76
C GLY A 297 46.55 -35.32 -6.26
N PHE A 298 46.30 -35.43 -4.95
CA PHE A 298 44.95 -35.71 -4.40
C PHE A 298 44.19 -34.44 -3.96
N ARG A 299 42.85 -34.43 -4.08
CA ARG A 299 41.96 -33.33 -3.63
C ARG A 299 41.71 -33.42 -2.11
N SER A 300 41.66 -32.28 -1.41
CA SER A 300 41.36 -32.21 0.04
C SER A 300 39.86 -32.38 0.35
N PHE A 301 39.57 -32.66 1.62
CA PHE A 301 38.30 -33.12 2.22
C PHE A 301 37.06 -32.19 2.14
N ASP A 302 37.03 -31.20 1.25
CA ASP A 302 35.96 -30.18 1.20
C ASP A 302 34.88 -30.44 0.14
N ASP A 303 34.85 -31.62 -0.49
CA ASP A 303 33.83 -31.99 -1.50
C ASP A 303 33.16 -33.33 -1.17
N PRO A 304 31.98 -33.33 -0.51
CA PRO A 304 31.30 -34.55 -0.08
C PRO A 304 30.61 -35.33 -1.22
N ALA A 305 30.68 -34.86 -2.47
CA ALA A 305 30.02 -35.50 -3.61
C ALA A 305 30.99 -36.21 -4.59
N ALA A 306 32.30 -36.24 -4.29
CA ALA A 306 33.28 -36.87 -5.18
C ALA A 306 33.22 -38.42 -5.14
N PRO A 307 33.26 -39.13 -6.29
CA PRO A 307 33.31 -40.59 -6.33
C PRO A 307 34.62 -41.12 -5.74
N LEU A 308 34.53 -42.21 -4.95
CA LEU A 308 35.70 -42.89 -4.41
C LEU A 308 36.55 -43.53 -5.53
N PRO A 309 37.89 -43.56 -5.40
CA PRO A 309 38.75 -44.21 -6.38
C PRO A 309 38.50 -45.73 -6.40
N PRO A 310 38.68 -46.37 -7.57
CA PRO A 310 38.52 -47.83 -7.70
C PRO A 310 39.58 -48.56 -6.85
N MET A 311 39.18 -49.69 -6.25
CA MET A 311 40.08 -50.58 -5.50
C MET A 311 41.10 -51.26 -6.40
#